data_AF-W1YD54-F1
#
_entry.id   AF-W1YD54-F1
#
_cell.length_a   1.000
_cell.length_b   1.000
_cell.length_c   1.000
_cell.angle_alpha   90.00
_cell.angle_beta   90.00
_cell.angle_gamma   90.00
#
_symmetry.space_group_name_H-M   'P 1'
#
loop_
_entity.id
_entity.type
_entity.pdbx_description
1 polymer ?
#
loop_
_entity_poly.entity_id
_entity_poly.type
_entity_poly.pdbx_seq_one_letter_code
_entity_poly.pdbx_strand_id
1 'polypeptide(L)'
;DTFDGHDFINTAIEKGATGAIVEKGRAVEGIVCIEVENTLVAYQNLARYHRRRFDIPVVAITGSSGKTTTKEMVAAVLGTEFNVLKTEKNFNNEIGL
;
A
#
# COMPACT_ATOMS: atom_id res chain seq x y z
N ASP A 1 -13.39 -9.75 3.12
CA ASP A 1 -14.46 -10.20 2.21
C ASP A 1 -15.85 -9.65 2.53
N THR A 2 -15.96 -8.46 3.14
CA THR A 2 -17.29 -7.88 3.47
C THR A 2 -17.61 -6.60 2.71
N PHE A 3 -16.68 -6.08 1.89
CA PHE A 3 -16.86 -4.82 1.19
C PHE A 3 -16.19 -4.86 -0.20
N ASP A 4 -16.88 -4.35 -1.21
CA ASP A 4 -16.33 -4.06 -2.53
C ASP A 4 -15.94 -2.57 -2.58
N GLY A 5 -14.68 -2.29 -2.92
CA GLY A 5 -14.17 -0.93 -3.01
C GLY A 5 -14.85 -0.09 -4.10
N HIS A 6 -15.40 -0.74 -5.14
CA HIS A 6 -16.06 -0.04 -6.24
C HIS A 6 -17.33 0.71 -5.78
N ASP A 7 -17.99 0.24 -4.71
CA ASP A 7 -19.17 0.89 -4.14
C ASP A 7 -18.86 2.28 -3.54
N PHE A 8 -17.59 2.58 -3.30
CA PHE A 8 -17.13 3.83 -2.68
C PHE A 8 -16.53 4.82 -3.68
N ILE A 9 -16.55 4.55 -4.97
CA ILE A 9 -15.92 5.40 -5.99
C ILE A 9 -16.51 6.81 -5.97
N ASN A 10 -17.84 6.95 -5.94
CA ASN A 10 -18.49 8.26 -5.90
C ASN A 10 -18.08 9.07 -4.66
N THR A 11 -18.03 8.42 -3.49
CA THR A 11 -17.52 9.04 -2.26
C THR A 11 -16.06 9.49 -2.40
N ALA A 12 -15.23 8.75 -3.13
CA ALA A 12 -13.85 9.15 -3.39
C ALA A 12 -13.78 10.38 -4.30
N ILE A 13 -14.63 10.45 -5.34
CA ILE A 13 -14.75 11.62 -6.23
C ILE A 13 -15.16 12.86 -5.44
N GLU A 14 -16.18 12.74 -4.58
CA GLU A 14 -16.64 13.83 -3.71
C GLU A 14 -15.54 14.35 -2.77
N LYS A 15 -14.62 13.48 -2.39
CA LYS A 15 -13.43 13.81 -1.58
C LYS A 15 -12.26 14.36 -2.40
N GLY A 16 -12.44 14.57 -3.70
CA GLY A 16 -11.45 15.18 -4.59
C GLY A 16 -10.54 14.19 -5.33
N ALA A 17 -10.90 12.90 -5.37
CA ALA A 17 -10.17 11.97 -6.23
C ALA A 17 -10.34 12.35 -7.70
N THR A 18 -9.23 12.43 -8.44
CA THR A 18 -9.22 12.76 -9.88
C THR A 18 -9.12 11.52 -10.77
N GLY A 19 -8.91 10.35 -10.17
CA GLY A 19 -8.83 9.08 -10.87
C GLY A 19 -8.92 7.86 -9.96
N ALA A 20 -9.21 6.71 -10.55
CA ALA A 20 -9.37 5.44 -9.86
C ALA A 20 -8.83 4.28 -10.70
N ILE A 21 -8.25 3.27 -10.04
CA ILE A 21 -7.96 1.97 -10.66
C ILE A 21 -9.15 1.07 -10.35
N VAL A 22 -9.77 0.52 -11.39
CA VAL A 22 -11.03 -0.25 -11.28
C VAL A 22 -10.94 -1.52 -12.10
N GLU A 23 -11.75 -2.52 -11.78
CA GLU A 23 -11.86 -3.70 -12.63
C GLU A 23 -12.52 -3.37 -13.98
N LYS A 24 -12.23 -4.16 -15.02
CA LYS A 24 -12.85 -3.97 -16.35
C LYS A 24 -14.37 -3.93 -16.28
N GLY A 25 -14.97 -2.96 -16.96
CA GLY A 25 -16.41 -2.71 -16.98
C GLY A 25 -16.94 -1.96 -15.75
N ARG A 26 -16.07 -1.55 -14.82
CA ARG A 26 -16.43 -0.77 -13.60
C ARG A 26 -16.00 0.71 -13.69
N ALA A 27 -15.67 1.20 -14.87
CA ALA A 27 -15.35 2.61 -15.08
C ALA A 27 -16.56 3.51 -14.75
N VAL A 28 -16.26 4.72 -14.25
CA VAL A 28 -17.26 5.75 -13.94
C VAL A 28 -16.92 7.04 -14.68
N GLU A 29 -17.93 7.86 -14.93
CA GLU A 29 -17.73 9.18 -15.53
C GLU A 29 -17.21 10.20 -14.49
N GLY A 30 -16.61 11.29 -14.96
CA GLY A 30 -16.18 12.41 -14.13
C GLY A 30 -14.75 12.32 -13.57
N ILE A 31 -14.09 11.17 -13.68
CA ILE A 31 -12.67 10.99 -13.31
C ILE A 31 -11.94 10.10 -14.31
N VAL A 32 -10.60 10.06 -14.22
CA VAL A 32 -9.79 9.13 -15.02
C VAL A 32 -9.89 7.72 -14.44
N CYS A 33 -10.43 6.76 -15.19
CA CYS A 33 -10.45 5.35 -14.79
C CYS A 33 -9.35 4.56 -15.52
N ILE A 34 -8.54 3.83 -14.74
CA ILE A 34 -7.59 2.83 -15.26
C ILE A 34 -8.20 1.45 -15.03
N GLU A 35 -8.70 0.84 -16.10
CA GLU A 35 -9.31 -0.49 -16.04
C GLU A 35 -8.26 -1.60 -16.05
N VAL A 36 -8.37 -2.52 -15.09
CA VAL A 36 -7.47 -3.66 -14.92
C VAL A 36 -8.25 -4.95 -14.73
N GLU A 37 -7.60 -6.10 -14.94
CA GLU A 37 -8.25 -7.41 -14.71
C GLU A 37 -8.48 -7.68 -13.22
N ASN A 38 -7.58 -7.18 -12.35
CA ASN A 38 -7.66 -7.37 -10.92
C ASN A 38 -7.00 -6.18 -10.21
N THR A 39 -7.77 -5.46 -9.39
CA THR A 39 -7.32 -4.23 -8.73
C THR A 39 -6.27 -4.48 -7.66
N LEU A 40 -6.33 -5.62 -6.94
CA LEU A 40 -5.32 -5.99 -5.95
C LEU A 40 -3.96 -6.25 -6.60
N VAL A 41 -3.93 -6.99 -7.70
CA VAL A 41 -2.69 -7.25 -8.46
C VAL A 41 -2.12 -5.95 -9.02
N ALA A 42 -2.98 -5.06 -9.54
CA ALA A 42 -2.55 -3.75 -10.03
C ALA A 42 -1.93 -2.91 -8.92
N TYR A 43 -2.55 -2.89 -7.73
CA TYR A 43 -2.04 -2.19 -6.55
C TYR A 43 -0.67 -2.74 -6.11
N GLN A 44 -0.52 -4.06 -6.01
CA GLN A 44 0.75 -4.70 -5.66
C GLN A 44 1.86 -4.41 -6.68
N ASN A 45 1.52 -4.40 -7.97
CA ASN A 45 2.47 -4.05 -9.03
C ASN A 45 2.89 -2.58 -8.95
N LEU A 46 1.97 -1.67 -8.66
CA LEU A 46 2.26 -0.25 -8.45
C LEU A 46 3.19 -0.05 -7.24
N ALA A 47 2.89 -0.71 -6.12
CA ALA A 47 3.73 -0.68 -4.92
C ALA A 47 5.15 -1.20 -5.21
N ARG A 48 5.26 -2.34 -5.90
CA ARG A 48 6.54 -2.92 -6.33
C ARG A 48 7.33 -1.99 -7.25
N TYR A 49 6.65 -1.38 -8.22
CA TYR A 49 7.27 -0.41 -9.13
C TYR A 49 7.78 0.80 -8.34
N HIS A 50 6.96 1.38 -7.46
CA HIS A 50 7.35 2.49 -6.60
C HIS A 50 8.56 2.15 -5.73
N ARG A 51 8.56 0.99 -5.05
CA ARG A 51 9.69 0.53 -4.23
C ARG A 51 10.99 0.43 -5.05
N ARG A 52 10.94 -0.10 -6.27
CA ARG A 52 12.11 -0.28 -7.14
C ARG A 52 12.76 1.02 -7.60
N ARG A 53 12.08 2.17 -7.46
CA ARG A 53 12.65 3.49 -7.75
C ARG A 53 13.67 3.96 -6.71
N PHE A 54 13.76 3.27 -5.56
CA PHE A 54 14.68 3.61 -4.49
C PHE A 54 15.75 2.53 -4.32
N ASP A 55 17.01 2.93 -4.37
CA ASP A 55 18.14 2.08 -3.99
C ASP A 55 18.52 2.36 -2.54
N ILE A 56 17.65 1.94 -1.61
CA ILE A 56 17.85 2.06 -0.16
C ILE A 56 17.87 0.68 0.50
N PRO A 57 18.68 0.49 1.57
CA PRO A 57 18.70 -0.77 2.32
C PRO A 57 17.32 -1.13 2.89
N VAL A 58 17.00 -2.43 2.92
CA VAL A 58 15.76 -2.96 3.52
C VAL A 58 16.09 -4.01 4.55
N VAL A 59 15.47 -3.87 5.72
CA VAL A 59 15.53 -4.86 6.80
C VAL A 59 14.18 -5.58 6.86
N ALA A 60 14.16 -6.87 6.53
CA ALA A 60 12.98 -7.72 6.67
C ALA A 60 13.02 -8.46 8.01
N ILE A 61 11.95 -8.33 8.79
CA ILE A 61 11.83 -8.94 10.12
C ILE A 61 10.72 -9.99 10.09
N THR A 62 11.10 -11.25 10.32
CA THR A 62 10.21 -12.41 10.33
C THR A 62 10.28 -13.16 11.66
N GLY A 63 9.36 -14.11 11.89
CA GLY A 63 9.28 -14.93 13.10
C GLY A 63 7.86 -15.11 13.60
N SER A 64 7.61 -16.11 14.44
CA SER A 64 6.29 -16.33 15.07
C SER A 64 5.98 -15.26 16.12
N SER A 65 6.99 -14.83 16.89
CA SER A 65 6.88 -13.85 17.97
C SER A 65 7.98 -12.78 17.89
N GLY A 66 7.79 -11.64 18.57
CA GLY A 66 8.84 -10.61 18.72
C GLY A 66 9.01 -9.65 17.54
N LYS A 67 8.43 -9.91 16.37
CA LYS A 67 8.55 -9.08 15.15
C LYS A 67 8.37 -7.58 15.40
N THR A 68 7.30 -7.19 16.10
CA THR A 68 7.01 -5.79 16.39
C THR A 68 8.09 -5.17 17.26
N THR A 69 8.46 -5.82 18.36
CA THR A 69 9.51 -5.34 19.26
C THR A 69 10.85 -5.20 18.55
N THR A 70 11.24 -6.19 17.74
CA THR A 70 12.47 -6.15 16.95
C THR A 70 12.44 -5.01 15.93
N LYS A 71 11.30 -4.80 15.23
CA LYS A 71 11.13 -3.68 14.30
C LYS A 71 11.33 -2.34 14.98
N GLU A 72 10.74 -2.15 16.16
CA GLU A 72 10.88 -0.90 16.92
C GLU A 72 12.31 -0.67 17.39
N MET A 73 12.99 -1.71 17.89
CA MET A 73 14.39 -1.62 18.31
C MET A 73 15.33 -1.29 17.13
N VAL A 74 15.19 -1.99 16.00
CA VAL A 74 16.00 -1.73 14.80
C VAL A 74 15.77 -0.30 14.30
N ALA A 75 14.52 0.15 14.24
CA ALA A 75 14.20 1.50 13.80
C ALA A 75 14.75 2.58 14.75
N ALA A 76 14.72 2.34 16.07
CA ALA A 76 15.25 3.27 17.06
C ALA A 76 16.77 3.42 16.94
N VAL A 77 17.49 2.30 16.74
CA VAL A 77 18.96 2.33 16.58
C VAL A 77 19.35 2.97 15.25
N LEU A 78 18.74 2.56 14.13
CA LEU A 78 19.06 3.16 12.82
C LEU A 78 18.64 4.64 12.75
N GLY A 79 17.59 5.01 13.48
CA GLY A 79 17.09 6.39 13.54
C GLY A 79 18.03 7.37 14.24
N THR A 80 19.10 6.91 14.91
CA THR A 80 20.09 7.82 15.50
C THR A 80 21.00 8.45 14.44
N GLU A 81 21.17 7.80 13.28
CA GLU A 81 22.03 8.29 12.20
C GLU A 81 21.32 8.45 10.86
N PHE A 82 20.22 7.71 10.61
CA PHE A 82 19.56 7.67 9.30
C PHE A 82 18.08 8.07 9.37
N ASN A 83 17.54 8.50 8.23
CA ASN A 83 16.10 8.61 8.04
C ASN A 83 15.51 7.21 7.83
N VAL A 84 14.74 6.72 8.80
CA VAL A 84 14.18 5.37 8.78
C VAL A 84 12.69 5.41 8.44
N LEU A 85 12.30 4.70 7.38
CA LEU A 85 10.90 4.36 7.11
C LEU A 85 10.59 2.99 7.71
N LYS A 86 9.55 2.91 8.56
CA LYS A 86 9.04 1.66 9.13
C LYS A 86 7.55 1.53 8.88
N THR A 87 7.06 0.30 8.77
CA THR A 87 5.62 0.05 8.70
C THR A 87 4.94 0.48 10.01
N GLU A 88 3.86 1.26 9.93
CA GLU A 88 3.07 1.60 11.11
C GLU A 88 2.18 0.41 11.52
N LYS A 89 2.07 0.15 12.82
CA LYS A 89 1.14 -0.86 13.40
C LYS A 89 1.23 -2.25 12.72
N ASN A 90 0.07 -2.83 12.36
CA ASN A 90 -0.17 -4.20 11.90
C ASN A 90 -0.52 -4.28 10.40
N PHE A 91 0.05 -3.39 9.57
CA PHE A 91 -0.03 -3.52 8.12
C PHE A 91 0.91 -4.64 7.64
N ASN A 92 0.59 -5.89 8.00
CA ASN A 92 1.35 -7.10 7.65
C ASN A 92 0.58 -8.06 6.72
N ASN A 93 -0.43 -7.54 6.02
CA ASN A 93 -1.21 -8.26 5.02
C ASN A 93 -0.85 -7.79 3.60
N GLU A 94 -1.38 -8.48 2.59
CA GLU A 94 -1.08 -8.26 1.16
C GLU A 94 -1.43 -6.86 0.61
N ILE A 95 -2.10 -6.03 1.41
CA ILE A 95 -2.51 -4.66 1.09
C ILE A 95 -1.61 -3.64 1.80
N GLY A 96 -1.06 -4.00 2.96
CA GLY A 96 -0.26 -3.10 3.81
C GLY A 96 1.24 -3.14 3.59
N LEU A 97 1.74 -4.02 2.71
CA LEU A 97 3.17 -4.24 2.43
C LEU A 97 3.67 -3.47 1.19
#